data_AF-A0A924XC08-F1
#
_entry.id   AF-A0A924XC08-F1
#
_cell.length_a   1.000
_cell.length_b   1.000
_cell.length_c   1.000
_cell.angle_alpha   90.00
_cell.angle_beta   90.00
_cell.angle_gamma   90.00
#
_symmetry.space_group_name_H-M   'P 1'
#
loop_
_entity.id
_entity.type
_entity.pdbx_description
1 polymer ?
#
loop_
_entity_poly.entity_id
_entity_poly.type
_entity_poly.pdbx_seq_one_letter_code
_entity_poly.pdbx_strand_id
1 'polypeptide(L)'
;MTVVSQTQELHSDRTSIEAGQLAFGLSFAAGKGLLTSRDVKLGPFDLQVLELEIPNLSFPFDVTGGAERFKTRRCELKRLSVAVSGEAVAQLVAGANAHELGFIDLKSAMRDGHIELAGRLVSGSATADFTLRVALIPRSPDELAICFYDMRVYGSLPLPAPLIPTLLRRALDVPFLTSDERPSVWVMTPGDRFVRTVMPLLGWKVPDTSKTAIAEANISRGQLSIVIGPQGEPNNKQKHEHEPPVDAVLAHEGASMFDEAERALGQGKLTEAYELYRSALDDDRGSAFVRERLLQIGVTDPEMALETRMLASEMLAVNPADVQALLALASIALRDRSYGEAVSRFEKLGEIARQTRARFDAIAAELAIAGAAAPIDSEASIAGYERAAARARDSIVAHRALFDLLAATGEIDRAIKAGDRLSRLERQPSERAKIYKRLGGLARQQLNDLKKARVYYERALKLGRDDPEALEGLAETYAARGEPARAATYLARLAEQAEETGDDQENGNQHAAAHPPPASKLPG
;
A
#
# COMPACT_ATOMS: atom_id res chain seq x y z
N MET A 1 12.57 -22.70 26.81
CA MET A 1 12.13 -23.84 26.01
C MET A 1 10.68 -23.58 25.65
N THR A 2 10.41 -23.46 24.35
CA THR A 2 9.11 -23.66 23.69
C THR A 2 7.97 -22.66 23.95
N VAL A 3 8.05 -21.47 23.32
CA VAL A 3 6.90 -20.83 22.65
C VAL A 3 7.43 -20.11 21.40
N VAL A 4 7.80 -20.89 20.38
CA VAL A 4 8.02 -20.41 19.00
C VAL A 4 7.35 -21.45 18.12
N SER A 5 6.04 -21.34 17.95
CA SER A 5 5.30 -22.05 16.89
C SER A 5 3.87 -21.57 16.91
N GLN A 6 3.59 -20.49 16.16
CA GLN A 6 2.26 -20.20 15.61
C GLN A 6 2.24 -19.01 14.63
N THR A 7 3.37 -18.32 14.42
CA THR A 7 3.46 -17.23 13.42
C THR A 7 3.93 -17.69 12.03
N GLN A 8 4.22 -18.97 11.82
CA GLN A 8 4.77 -19.49 10.55
C GLN A 8 3.72 -20.05 9.56
N GLU A 9 2.45 -20.20 9.94
CA GLU A 9 1.43 -20.86 9.08
C GLU A 9 0.53 -19.92 8.26
N LEU A 10 0.70 -18.59 8.36
CA LEU A 10 -0.10 -17.63 7.57
C LEU A 10 0.64 -17.00 6.37
N HIS A 11 1.89 -17.38 6.12
CA HIS A 11 2.71 -16.84 5.03
C HIS A 11 2.88 -17.78 3.82
N SER A 12 2.29 -18.99 3.84
CA SER A 12 2.54 -20.03 2.83
C SER A 12 1.66 -19.94 1.57
N ASP A 13 0.63 -19.10 1.54
CA ASP A 13 -0.39 -19.15 0.46
C ASP A 13 -0.25 -18.06 -0.63
N ARG A 14 0.75 -17.17 -0.56
CA ARG A 14 0.88 -16.04 -1.50
C ARG A 14 1.82 -16.27 -2.69
N THR A 15 2.54 -17.39 -2.71
CA THR A 15 3.53 -17.72 -3.75
C THR A 15 3.68 -19.24 -3.91
N SER A 16 2.58 -19.99 -3.89
CA SER A 16 2.60 -21.41 -4.24
C SER A 16 2.76 -21.59 -5.76
N ILE A 17 4.00 -21.47 -6.25
CA ILE A 17 4.38 -22.00 -7.56
C ILE A 17 4.42 -23.52 -7.40
N GLU A 18 3.41 -24.21 -7.92
CA GLU A 18 3.33 -25.66 -7.81
C GLU A 18 4.42 -26.34 -8.65
N ALA A 19 5.08 -27.33 -8.06
CA ALA A 19 6.07 -28.15 -8.76
C ALA A 19 5.39 -28.88 -9.94
N GLY A 20 5.80 -28.54 -11.16
CA GLY A 20 5.29 -29.15 -12.40
C GLY A 20 4.63 -28.20 -13.41
N GLN A 21 4.42 -26.93 -13.08
CA GLN A 21 3.78 -25.97 -14.00
C GLN A 21 4.66 -25.51 -15.17
N LEU A 22 5.99 -25.62 -15.04
CA LEU A 22 6.94 -25.14 -16.04
C LEU A 22 7.58 -26.31 -16.81
N ALA A 23 6.99 -26.69 -17.94
CA ALA A 23 7.57 -27.65 -18.87
C ALA A 23 8.42 -26.94 -19.94
N PHE A 24 9.54 -27.55 -20.32
CA PHE A 24 10.39 -27.07 -21.40
C PHE A 24 10.25 -27.93 -22.66
N GLY A 25 9.99 -27.28 -23.79
CA GLY A 25 10.21 -27.84 -25.11
C GLY A 25 11.69 -27.74 -25.49
N LEU A 26 12.23 -28.79 -26.11
CA LEU A 26 13.59 -28.82 -26.66
C LEU A 26 13.54 -28.57 -28.16
N SER A 27 14.28 -27.58 -28.65
CA SER A 27 14.39 -27.28 -30.08
C SER A 27 15.84 -27.02 -30.50
N PHE A 28 16.10 -27.09 -31.80
CA PHE A 28 17.42 -26.82 -32.38
C PHE A 28 17.30 -25.77 -33.47
N ALA A 29 18.04 -24.68 -33.31
CA ALA A 29 18.05 -23.58 -34.26
C ALA A 29 19.48 -23.04 -34.41
N ALA A 30 19.92 -22.82 -35.64
CA ALA A 30 21.25 -22.26 -35.95
C ALA A 30 22.42 -22.96 -35.22
N GLY A 31 22.38 -24.29 -35.10
CA GLY A 31 23.43 -25.08 -34.43
C GLY A 31 23.40 -25.02 -32.90
N LYS A 32 22.38 -24.42 -32.30
CA LYS A 32 22.20 -24.29 -30.85
C LYS A 32 21.03 -25.13 -30.36
N GLY A 33 21.16 -25.67 -29.16
CA GLY A 33 20.04 -26.29 -28.44
C GLY A 33 19.34 -25.24 -27.57
N LEU A 34 18.03 -25.13 -27.73
CA LEU A 34 17.19 -24.19 -26.99
C LEU A 34 16.15 -24.94 -26.15
N LEU A 35 15.97 -24.48 -24.92
CA LEU A 35 14.89 -24.90 -24.03
C LEU A 35 13.89 -23.76 -23.93
N THR A 36 12.63 -24.01 -24.23
CA THR A 36 11.60 -22.98 -24.24
C THR A 36 10.38 -23.38 -23.44
N SER A 37 9.91 -22.48 -22.58
CA SER A 37 8.62 -22.56 -21.89
C SER A 37 7.80 -21.31 -22.23
N ARG A 38 6.48 -21.47 -22.41
CA ARG A 38 5.58 -20.39 -22.83
C ARG A 38 4.22 -20.53 -22.17
N ASP A 39 3.57 -19.39 -21.98
CA ASP A 39 2.16 -19.28 -21.55
C ASP A 39 1.88 -20.04 -20.24
N VAL A 40 2.76 -19.88 -19.25
CA VAL A 40 2.65 -20.52 -17.93
C VAL A 40 2.22 -19.50 -16.86
N LYS A 41 1.18 -19.81 -16.10
CA LYS A 41 0.80 -19.03 -14.92
C LYS A 41 1.68 -19.44 -13.74
N LEU A 42 2.35 -18.47 -13.09
CA LEU A 42 3.21 -18.66 -11.93
C LEU A 42 2.76 -17.70 -10.81
N GLY A 43 1.75 -18.09 -10.04
CA GLY A 43 1.13 -17.22 -9.04
C GLY A 43 0.59 -15.92 -9.68
N PRO A 44 1.04 -14.72 -9.25
CA PRO A 44 0.60 -13.45 -9.84
C PRO A 44 1.22 -13.17 -11.22
N PHE A 45 2.25 -13.92 -11.61
CA PHE A 45 2.99 -13.71 -12.85
C PHE A 45 2.45 -14.58 -13.99
N ASP A 46 2.34 -13.99 -15.18
CA ASP A 46 2.14 -14.69 -16.44
C ASP A 46 3.49 -14.79 -17.15
N LEU A 47 4.09 -15.97 -17.15
CA LEU A 47 5.28 -16.24 -17.95
C LEU A 47 4.86 -16.43 -19.40
N GLN A 48 5.16 -15.44 -20.23
CA GLN A 48 4.87 -15.50 -21.66
C GLN A 48 5.93 -16.31 -22.40
N VAL A 49 7.20 -16.08 -22.08
CA VAL A 49 8.34 -16.80 -22.69
C VAL A 49 9.48 -16.92 -21.70
N LEU A 50 10.04 -18.11 -21.55
CA LEU A 50 11.37 -18.37 -21.00
C LEU A 50 12.16 -19.19 -22.01
N GLU A 51 13.29 -18.67 -22.47
CA GLU A 51 14.17 -19.32 -23.44
C GLU A 51 15.60 -19.40 -22.89
N LEU A 52 16.15 -20.61 -22.88
CA LEU A 52 17.49 -20.90 -22.40
C LEU A 52 18.31 -21.58 -23.51
N GLU A 53 19.55 -21.13 -23.72
CA GLU A 53 20.51 -21.81 -24.59
C GLU A 53 21.31 -22.84 -23.80
N ILE A 54 21.43 -24.04 -24.36
CA ILE A 54 22.28 -25.10 -23.84
C ILE A 54 23.71 -24.82 -24.33
N PRO A 55 24.66 -24.46 -23.44
CA PRO A 55 26.01 -24.12 -23.86
C PRO A 55 26.75 -25.38 -24.34
N ASN A 56 27.70 -25.25 -25.27
CA ASN A 56 28.62 -26.34 -25.69
C ASN A 56 27.91 -27.65 -26.09
N LEU A 57 26.94 -27.56 -27.01
CA LEU A 57 26.27 -28.74 -27.57
C LEU A 57 27.00 -29.21 -28.83
N SER A 58 27.53 -30.44 -28.83
CA SER A 58 28.17 -31.07 -29.99
C SER A 58 27.21 -32.06 -30.67
N PHE A 59 27.18 -32.07 -32.01
CA PHE A 59 26.36 -32.99 -32.81
C PHE A 59 27.23 -34.12 -33.40
N PRO A 60 26.71 -35.35 -33.53
CA PRO A 60 25.37 -35.81 -33.12
C PRO A 60 25.29 -36.04 -31.60
N PHE A 61 24.12 -35.80 -31.01
CA PHE A 61 23.87 -36.10 -29.60
C PHE A 61 22.54 -36.84 -29.43
N ASP A 62 22.42 -37.60 -28.34
CA ASP A 62 21.23 -38.37 -27.99
C ASP A 62 20.07 -37.45 -27.55
N VAL A 63 18.86 -37.55 -28.10
CA VAL A 63 17.68 -36.77 -27.67
C VAL A 63 16.85 -37.47 -26.58
N THR A 64 17.26 -38.67 -26.16
CA THR A 64 16.53 -39.48 -25.17
C THR A 64 16.42 -38.72 -23.83
N GLY A 65 15.22 -38.72 -23.24
CA GLY A 65 14.92 -37.97 -22.01
C GLY A 65 14.54 -36.49 -22.20
N GLY A 66 14.49 -35.99 -23.44
CA GLY A 66 13.92 -34.67 -23.76
C GLY A 66 14.64 -33.50 -23.08
N ALA A 67 13.87 -32.48 -22.67
CA ALA A 67 14.41 -31.29 -22.00
C ALA A 67 14.96 -31.58 -20.59
N GLU A 68 14.34 -32.50 -19.85
CA GLU A 68 14.64 -32.80 -18.43
C GLU A 68 16.09 -33.22 -18.19
N ARG A 69 16.74 -33.86 -19.18
CA ARG A 69 18.15 -34.24 -19.08
C ARG A 69 19.10 -33.05 -18.86
N PHE A 70 18.66 -31.84 -19.20
CA PHE A 70 19.44 -30.62 -19.06
C PHE A 70 19.18 -29.89 -17.74
N LYS A 71 18.31 -30.39 -16.84
CA LYS A 71 17.97 -29.66 -15.61
C LYS A 71 19.16 -29.39 -14.69
N THR A 72 20.17 -30.26 -14.71
CA THR A 72 21.40 -30.11 -13.90
C THR A 72 22.47 -29.26 -14.59
N ARG A 73 22.26 -28.89 -15.86
CA ARG A 73 23.20 -28.09 -16.66
C ARG A 73 22.92 -26.61 -16.47
N ARG A 74 23.98 -25.81 -16.29
CA ARG A 74 23.87 -24.36 -16.23
C ARG A 74 23.65 -23.85 -17.66
N CYS A 75 22.42 -23.51 -18.00
CA CYS A 75 22.08 -22.94 -19.29
C CYS A 75 22.34 -21.42 -19.31
N GLU A 76 22.29 -20.78 -20.48
CA GLU A 76 22.34 -19.33 -20.61
C GLU A 76 20.93 -18.78 -20.84
N LEU A 77 20.51 -17.76 -20.10
CA LEU A 77 19.26 -17.06 -20.39
C LEU A 77 19.39 -16.35 -21.74
N LYS A 78 18.39 -16.52 -22.62
CA LYS A 78 18.30 -15.78 -23.88
C LYS A 78 17.12 -14.86 -23.92
N ARG A 79 15.98 -15.31 -23.38
CA ARG A 79 14.80 -14.49 -23.30
C ARG A 79 13.99 -14.82 -22.06
N LEU A 80 13.50 -13.78 -21.38
CA LEU A 80 12.47 -13.89 -20.36
C LEU A 80 11.43 -12.80 -20.64
N SER A 81 10.16 -13.18 -20.70
CA SER A 81 9.02 -12.25 -20.85
C SER A 81 8.00 -12.59 -19.78
N VAL A 82 7.84 -11.69 -18.82
CA VAL A 82 6.91 -11.86 -17.70
C VAL A 82 5.92 -10.71 -17.71
N ALA A 83 4.68 -11.05 -17.42
CA ALA A 83 3.59 -10.10 -17.30
C ALA A 83 2.90 -10.22 -15.94
N VAL A 84 2.31 -9.12 -15.47
CA VAL A 84 1.46 -9.08 -14.29
C VAL A 84 0.21 -8.29 -14.64
N SER A 85 -0.96 -8.88 -14.44
CA SER A 85 -2.23 -8.20 -14.71
C SER A 85 -2.52 -7.10 -13.70
N GLY A 86 -3.31 -6.11 -14.11
CA GLY A 86 -3.79 -5.05 -13.22
C GLY A 86 -4.62 -5.58 -12.07
N GLU A 87 -5.35 -6.68 -12.28
CA GLU A 87 -6.08 -7.38 -11.22
C GLU A 87 -5.12 -7.98 -10.19
N ALA A 88 -4.04 -8.64 -10.62
CA ALA A 88 -3.04 -9.19 -9.70
C ALA A 88 -2.36 -8.11 -8.87
N VAL A 89 -2.03 -6.96 -9.48
CA VAL A 89 -1.50 -5.80 -8.73
C VAL A 89 -2.55 -5.24 -7.76
N ALA A 90 -3.82 -5.13 -8.16
CA ALA A 90 -4.88 -4.67 -7.28
C ALA A 90 -5.12 -5.62 -6.09
N GLN A 91 -5.04 -6.93 -6.32
CA GLN A 91 -5.14 -7.95 -5.28
C GLN A 91 -3.94 -7.89 -4.32
N LEU A 92 -2.72 -7.72 -4.82
CA LEU A 92 -1.52 -7.54 -4.00
C LEU A 92 -1.65 -6.30 -3.10
N VAL A 93 -2.02 -5.16 -3.69
CA VAL A 93 -2.19 -3.88 -2.98
C VAL A 93 -3.30 -3.97 -1.94
N ALA A 94 -4.44 -4.56 -2.28
CA ALA A 94 -5.57 -4.73 -1.39
C ALA A 94 -5.34 -5.79 -0.29
N GLY A 95 -4.48 -6.77 -0.57
CA GLY A 95 -4.16 -7.87 0.33
C GLY A 95 -3.00 -7.58 1.28
N ALA A 96 -2.26 -6.50 1.09
CA ALA A 96 -1.25 -6.05 2.04
C ALA A 96 -1.89 -5.95 3.44
N ASN A 97 -1.29 -6.58 4.47
CA ASN A 97 -1.75 -6.46 5.87
C ASN A 97 -1.34 -5.08 6.41
N ALA A 98 -1.75 -4.05 5.70
CA ALA A 98 -1.22 -2.71 5.78
C ALA A 98 -1.90 -1.90 6.89
N HIS A 99 -2.96 -2.42 7.49
CA HIS A 99 -3.65 -1.81 8.64
C HIS A 99 -2.73 -1.67 9.86
N GLU A 100 -1.84 -2.65 10.11
CA GLU A 100 -0.83 -2.55 11.18
C GLU A 100 0.16 -1.40 10.95
N LEU A 101 0.40 -1.05 9.68
CA LEU A 101 1.21 0.09 9.25
C LEU A 101 0.38 1.35 8.99
N GLY A 102 -0.90 1.35 9.36
CA GLY A 102 -1.81 2.50 9.29
C GLY A 102 -2.51 2.71 7.95
N PHE A 103 -2.29 1.85 6.95
CA PHE A 103 -2.94 1.99 5.65
C PHE A 103 -4.37 1.43 5.67
N ILE A 104 -5.29 2.16 5.06
CA ILE A 104 -6.71 1.82 4.93
C ILE A 104 -7.14 2.01 3.47
N ASP A 105 -7.95 1.08 2.95
CA ASP A 105 -8.57 1.16 1.63
C ASP A 105 -7.56 1.38 0.49
N LEU A 106 -6.43 0.65 0.52
CA LEU A 106 -5.41 0.71 -0.52
C LEU A 106 -5.96 0.22 -1.86
N LYS A 107 -5.74 1.00 -2.92
CA LYS A 107 -6.20 0.73 -4.28
C LYS A 107 -5.11 1.04 -5.28
N SER A 108 -5.22 0.39 -6.44
CA SER A 108 -4.36 0.66 -7.58
C SER A 108 -5.18 0.74 -8.88
N ALA A 109 -4.64 1.45 -9.86
CA ALA A 109 -5.16 1.48 -11.22
C ALA A 109 -3.99 1.55 -12.21
N MET A 110 -3.96 0.65 -13.20
CA MET A 110 -2.98 0.71 -14.28
C MET A 110 -3.40 1.70 -15.36
N ARG A 111 -2.46 2.55 -15.76
CA ARG A 111 -2.56 3.52 -16.85
C ARG A 111 -1.43 3.28 -17.83
N ASP A 112 -1.50 3.97 -18.96
CA ASP A 112 -0.41 3.95 -19.93
C ASP A 112 0.81 4.63 -19.29
N GLY A 113 1.93 3.90 -19.18
CA GLY A 113 3.20 4.34 -18.61
C GLY A 113 3.33 4.28 -17.08
N HIS A 114 2.25 4.12 -16.31
CA HIS A 114 2.32 4.15 -14.84
C HIS A 114 1.17 3.42 -14.12
N ILE A 115 1.36 3.14 -12.83
CA ILE A 115 0.33 2.70 -11.90
C ILE A 115 -0.02 3.86 -10.97
N GLU A 116 -1.31 4.18 -10.84
CA GLU A 116 -1.80 5.07 -9.79
C GLU A 116 -2.07 4.24 -8.52
N LEU A 117 -1.58 4.68 -7.36
CA LEU A 117 -1.96 4.14 -6.06
C LEU A 117 -2.72 5.19 -5.26
N ALA A 118 -3.68 4.74 -4.47
CA ALA A 118 -4.42 5.60 -3.55
C ALA A 118 -4.77 4.84 -2.28
N GLY A 119 -4.95 5.57 -1.19
CA GLY A 119 -5.41 5.02 0.08
C GLY A 119 -5.47 6.09 1.15
N ARG A 120 -5.77 5.67 2.38
CA ARG A 120 -5.68 6.50 3.57
C ARG A 120 -4.55 6.00 4.45
N LEU A 121 -3.79 6.91 5.04
CA LEU A 121 -2.79 6.60 6.05
C LEU A 121 -3.25 7.14 7.41
N VAL A 122 -3.03 6.35 8.46
CA VAL A 122 -3.23 6.71 9.86
C VAL A 122 -1.88 6.62 10.55
N SER A 123 -1.45 7.70 11.20
CA SER A 123 -0.20 7.76 11.95
C SER A 123 -0.44 8.48 13.27
N GLY A 124 -0.50 7.73 14.37
CA GLY A 124 -0.93 8.25 15.66
C GLY A 124 -2.38 8.75 15.57
N SER A 125 -2.62 10.01 15.94
CA SER A 125 -3.92 10.68 15.81
C SER A 125 -4.15 11.31 14.43
N ALA A 126 -3.12 11.40 13.59
CA ALA A 126 -3.21 12.03 12.28
C ALA A 126 -3.71 11.04 11.22
N THR A 127 -4.52 11.54 10.29
CA THR A 127 -4.97 10.76 9.14
C THR A 127 -5.11 11.63 7.90
N ALA A 128 -4.72 11.10 6.76
CA ALA A 128 -4.88 11.76 5.47
C ALA A 128 -5.05 10.74 4.35
N ASP A 129 -5.82 11.12 3.34
CA ASP A 129 -5.85 10.40 2.07
C ASP A 129 -4.60 10.75 1.26
N PHE A 130 -4.07 9.79 0.51
CA PHE A 130 -2.92 10.01 -0.35
C PHE A 130 -3.14 9.40 -1.73
N THR A 131 -2.40 9.93 -2.69
CA THR A 131 -2.25 9.32 -4.00
C THR A 131 -0.78 9.42 -4.42
N LEU A 132 -0.32 8.46 -5.22
CA LEU A 132 1.01 8.51 -5.81
C LEU A 132 1.01 7.74 -7.13
N ARG A 133 2.02 7.99 -7.96
CA ARG A 133 2.22 7.25 -9.21
C ARG A 133 3.49 6.45 -9.17
N VAL A 134 3.50 5.35 -9.92
CA VAL A 134 4.60 4.39 -9.99
C VAL A 134 4.94 4.13 -11.45
N ALA A 135 6.18 4.37 -11.85
CA ALA A 135 6.69 4.07 -13.19
C ALA A 135 7.88 3.11 -13.12
N LEU A 136 8.17 2.45 -14.25
CA LEU A 136 9.34 1.59 -14.41
C LEU A 136 10.40 2.33 -15.21
N ILE A 137 11.63 2.40 -14.70
CA ILE A 137 12.75 3.11 -15.32
C ILE A 137 13.96 2.17 -15.36
N PRO A 138 14.37 1.67 -16.54
CA PRO A 138 15.63 0.93 -16.67
C PRO A 138 16.82 1.82 -16.29
N ARG A 139 17.67 1.36 -15.36
CA ARG A 139 18.85 2.11 -14.86
C ARG A 139 20.15 1.62 -15.48
N SER A 140 20.26 0.32 -15.65
CA SER A 140 21.39 -0.39 -16.23
C SER A 140 20.85 -1.54 -17.10
N PRO A 141 21.72 -2.31 -17.79
CA PRO A 141 21.30 -3.50 -18.51
C PRO A 141 20.48 -4.48 -17.65
N ASP A 142 20.76 -4.63 -16.36
CA ASP A 142 20.13 -5.64 -15.50
C ASP A 142 19.27 -5.06 -14.36
N GLU A 143 19.33 -3.74 -14.14
CA GLU A 143 18.66 -3.07 -13.03
C GLU A 143 17.46 -2.22 -13.48
N LEU A 144 16.33 -2.44 -12.81
CA LEU A 144 15.09 -1.71 -13.00
C LEU A 144 14.74 -0.91 -11.74
N ALA A 145 14.51 0.40 -11.91
CA ALA A 145 13.88 1.23 -10.90
C ALA A 145 12.35 1.16 -10.98
N ILE A 146 11.73 1.00 -9.83
CA ILE A 146 10.34 1.35 -9.56
C ILE A 146 10.35 2.75 -8.95
N CYS A 147 10.03 3.76 -9.74
CA CYS A 147 10.05 5.15 -9.33
C CYS A 147 8.67 5.60 -8.85
N PHE A 148 8.61 6.14 -7.63
CA PHE A 148 7.43 6.76 -7.05
C PHE A 148 7.50 8.28 -7.26
N TYR A 149 6.48 8.84 -7.89
CA TYR A 149 6.43 10.25 -8.25
C TYR A 149 5.02 10.81 -8.08
N ASP A 150 4.90 12.14 -8.15
CA ASP A 150 3.64 12.87 -7.96
C ASP A 150 2.89 12.38 -6.70
N MET A 151 3.63 12.41 -5.59
CA MET A 151 3.17 11.95 -4.28
C MET A 151 2.38 13.07 -3.62
N ARG A 152 1.12 12.79 -3.30
CA ARG A 152 0.15 13.78 -2.82
C ARG A 152 -0.46 13.32 -1.52
N VAL A 153 -0.50 14.20 -0.53
CA VAL A 153 -1.14 13.97 0.77
C VAL A 153 -2.23 15.01 0.98
N TYR A 154 -3.48 14.57 1.00
CA TYR A 154 -4.68 15.38 1.14
C TYR A 154 -5.07 15.51 2.62
N GLY A 155 -4.18 16.09 3.42
CA GLY A 155 -4.36 16.21 4.86
C GLY A 155 -3.05 16.54 5.57
N SER A 156 -3.06 16.44 6.90
CA SER A 156 -1.86 16.60 7.71
C SER A 156 -1.39 15.23 8.21
N LEU A 157 -0.13 14.91 7.96
CA LEU A 157 0.56 13.72 8.46
C LEU A 157 1.87 14.12 9.14
N PRO A 158 2.31 13.41 10.19
CA PRO A 158 3.58 13.65 10.86
C PRO A 158 4.75 12.99 10.10
N LEU A 159 4.62 12.80 8.78
CA LEU A 159 5.66 12.21 7.94
C LEU A 159 5.58 12.77 6.51
N PRO A 160 6.73 13.00 5.85
CA PRO A 160 6.75 13.52 4.47
C PRO A 160 6.20 12.51 3.47
N ALA A 161 5.53 12.99 2.42
CA ALA A 161 4.97 12.14 1.37
C ALA A 161 5.97 11.13 0.77
N PRO A 162 7.27 11.46 0.55
CA PRO A 162 8.26 10.50 0.05
C PRO A 162 8.49 9.28 0.94
N LEU A 163 8.12 9.31 2.23
CA LEU A 163 8.25 8.14 3.12
C LEU A 163 7.09 7.14 2.98
N ILE A 164 6.00 7.50 2.29
CA ILE A 164 4.86 6.60 2.07
C ILE A 164 5.30 5.33 1.29
N PRO A 165 6.06 5.41 0.18
CA PRO A 165 6.62 4.22 -0.45
C PRO A 165 7.49 3.38 0.50
N THR A 166 8.28 3.95 1.40
CA THR A 166 9.03 3.16 2.39
C THR A 166 8.10 2.33 3.29
N LEU A 167 6.97 2.90 3.72
CA LEU A 167 5.95 2.18 4.47
C LEU A 167 5.23 1.13 3.62
N LEU A 168 4.90 1.46 2.36
CA LEU A 168 4.28 0.51 1.41
C LEU A 168 5.19 -0.68 1.14
N ARG A 169 6.50 -0.48 1.04
CA ARG A 169 7.49 -1.54 0.84
C ARG A 169 7.41 -2.59 1.94
N ARG A 170 7.26 -2.15 3.19
CA ARG A 170 7.08 -3.02 4.36
C ARG A 170 5.73 -3.73 4.36
N ALA A 171 4.69 -3.08 3.83
CA ALA A 171 3.33 -3.64 3.78
C ALA A 171 3.13 -4.68 2.66
N LEU A 172 3.78 -4.48 1.51
CA LEU A 172 3.56 -5.27 0.29
C LEU A 172 4.42 -6.54 0.22
N ASP A 173 5.38 -6.71 1.14
CA ASP A 173 6.30 -7.86 1.22
C ASP A 173 6.75 -8.36 -0.16
N VAL A 174 7.46 -7.50 -0.92
CA VAL A 174 7.89 -7.79 -2.29
C VAL A 174 9.33 -8.35 -2.25
N PRO A 175 9.53 -9.68 -2.38
CA PRO A 175 10.82 -10.34 -2.11
C PRO A 175 11.88 -10.07 -3.19
N PHE A 176 11.50 -9.41 -4.28
CA PHE A 176 12.35 -9.17 -5.45
C PHE A 176 13.12 -7.85 -5.41
N LEU A 177 12.88 -7.02 -4.39
CA LEU A 177 13.50 -5.70 -4.27
C LEU A 177 14.89 -5.79 -3.62
N THR A 178 15.84 -5.02 -4.16
CA THR A 178 17.16 -4.80 -3.54
C THR A 178 17.08 -3.69 -2.49
N SER A 179 18.02 -3.65 -1.55
CA SER A 179 18.11 -2.56 -0.58
C SER A 179 18.48 -1.27 -1.31
N ASP A 180 17.58 -0.29 -1.27
CA ASP A 180 17.84 1.11 -1.64
C ASP A 180 17.35 1.93 -0.46
N GLU A 181 18.18 2.86 0.01
CA GLU A 181 17.88 3.72 1.15
C GLU A 181 17.06 4.95 0.73
N ARG A 182 16.96 5.25 -0.57
CA ARG A 182 16.15 6.34 -1.07
C ARG A 182 14.67 5.98 -0.99
N PRO A 183 13.83 6.88 -0.48
CA PRO A 183 12.47 6.49 -0.12
C PRO A 183 11.52 6.47 -1.34
N SER A 184 11.84 7.22 -2.39
CA SER A 184 11.01 7.37 -3.61
C SER A 184 11.39 6.42 -4.75
N VAL A 185 12.39 5.55 -4.57
CA VAL A 185 12.87 4.62 -5.61
C VAL A 185 13.09 3.25 -5.00
N TRP A 186 12.43 2.23 -5.55
CA TRP A 186 12.83 0.85 -5.29
C TRP A 186 13.59 0.31 -6.48
N VAL A 187 14.48 -0.64 -6.22
CA VAL A 187 15.37 -1.21 -7.23
C VAL A 187 15.19 -2.72 -7.26
N MET A 188 15.28 -3.32 -8.45
CA MET A 188 15.28 -4.77 -8.62
C MET A 188 16.13 -5.20 -9.82
N THR A 189 16.54 -6.46 -9.83
CA THR A 189 17.20 -7.12 -10.96
C THR A 189 16.30 -8.23 -11.51
N PRO A 190 15.30 -7.90 -12.34
CA PRO A 190 14.15 -8.77 -12.59
C PRO A 190 14.54 -10.13 -13.17
N GLY A 191 15.55 -10.19 -14.04
CA GLY A 191 16.00 -11.43 -14.67
C GLY A 191 16.66 -12.38 -13.69
N ASP A 192 17.68 -11.89 -12.97
CA ASP A 192 18.39 -12.67 -11.96
C ASP A 192 17.44 -13.11 -10.83
N ARG A 193 16.58 -12.19 -10.35
CA ARG A 193 15.59 -12.49 -9.31
C ARG A 193 14.59 -13.56 -9.76
N PHE A 194 14.02 -13.43 -10.95
CA PHE A 194 13.08 -14.43 -11.47
C PHE A 194 13.73 -15.82 -11.53
N VAL A 195 14.90 -15.94 -12.16
CA VAL A 195 15.52 -17.27 -12.34
C VAL A 195 16.01 -17.87 -11.03
N ARG A 196 16.46 -17.06 -10.06
CA ARG A 196 16.85 -17.56 -8.73
C ARG A 196 15.67 -17.99 -7.87
N THR A 197 14.51 -17.37 -8.05
CA THR A 197 13.30 -17.77 -7.32
C THR A 197 12.64 -18.98 -7.96
N VAL A 198 12.44 -18.96 -9.29
CA VAL A 198 11.62 -19.96 -9.98
C VAL A 198 12.38 -21.25 -10.29
N MET A 199 13.63 -21.16 -10.74
CA MET A 199 14.37 -22.36 -11.24
C MET A 199 14.63 -23.40 -10.14
N PRO A 200 15.08 -23.02 -8.91
CA PRO A 200 15.33 -23.99 -7.85
C PRO A 200 14.06 -24.73 -7.39
N LEU A 201 12.92 -24.02 -7.33
CA LEU A 201 11.63 -24.62 -6.96
C LEU A 201 11.21 -25.74 -7.92
N LEU A 202 11.67 -25.66 -9.17
CA LEU A 202 11.39 -26.64 -10.22
C LEU A 202 12.51 -27.68 -10.38
N GLY A 203 13.57 -27.61 -9.55
CA GLY A 203 14.72 -28.50 -9.62
C GLY A 203 15.67 -28.23 -10.80
N TRP A 204 15.59 -27.06 -11.42
CA TRP A 204 16.48 -26.62 -12.50
C TRP A 204 17.66 -25.83 -11.94
N LYS A 205 18.84 -26.02 -12.53
CA LYS A 205 20.02 -25.21 -12.22
C LYS A 205 19.81 -23.78 -12.70
N VAL A 206 20.15 -22.81 -11.85
CA VAL A 206 20.01 -21.39 -12.16
C VAL A 206 20.84 -21.03 -13.41
N PRO A 207 20.21 -20.51 -14.48
CA PRO A 207 20.89 -20.13 -15.71
C PRO A 207 21.77 -18.89 -15.52
N ASP A 208 22.73 -18.71 -16.42
CA ASP A 208 23.55 -17.50 -16.50
C ASP A 208 22.77 -16.35 -17.17
N THR A 209 22.71 -15.20 -16.51
CA THR A 209 22.00 -13.98 -16.95
C THR A 209 22.94 -12.90 -17.49
N SER A 210 24.27 -13.11 -17.43
CA SER A 210 25.29 -12.09 -17.73
C SER A 210 25.27 -11.54 -19.15
N LYS A 211 24.70 -12.29 -20.11
CA LYS A 211 24.61 -11.91 -21.54
C LYS A 211 23.26 -11.29 -21.92
N THR A 212 22.42 -10.99 -20.94
CA THR A 212 21.09 -10.42 -21.16
C THR A 212 20.96 -9.01 -20.60
N ALA A 213 19.96 -8.30 -21.08
CA ALA A 213 19.55 -7.00 -20.57
C ALA A 213 18.03 -6.85 -20.58
N ILE A 214 17.52 -5.93 -19.77
CA ILE A 214 16.16 -5.41 -19.83
C ILE A 214 15.99 -4.77 -21.20
N ALA A 215 15.25 -5.45 -22.06
CA ALA A 215 14.87 -4.96 -23.38
C ALA A 215 13.62 -4.07 -23.30
N GLU A 216 12.73 -4.36 -22.36
CA GLU A 216 11.45 -3.66 -22.20
C GLU A 216 10.98 -3.74 -20.75
N ALA A 217 10.41 -2.64 -20.24
CA ALA A 217 9.70 -2.60 -18.98
C ALA A 217 8.53 -1.61 -19.12
N ASN A 218 7.33 -2.12 -19.38
CA ASN A 218 6.20 -1.32 -19.80
C ASN A 218 5.01 -1.50 -18.86
N ILE A 219 4.22 -0.44 -18.71
CA ILE A 219 2.93 -0.46 -18.05
C ILE A 219 1.90 0.04 -19.08
N SER A 220 0.85 -0.74 -19.27
CA SER A 220 -0.28 -0.44 -20.14
C SER A 220 -1.59 -0.55 -19.34
N ARG A 221 -2.71 -0.17 -19.95
CA ARG A 221 -4.05 -0.44 -19.39
C ARG A 221 -4.29 -1.94 -19.20
N GLY A 222 -4.01 -2.42 -17.99
CA GLY A 222 -4.37 -3.76 -17.53
C GLY A 222 -3.21 -4.73 -17.41
N GLN A 223 -1.99 -4.37 -17.82
CA GLN A 223 -0.83 -5.23 -17.71
C GLN A 223 0.47 -4.45 -17.54
N LEU A 224 1.32 -4.95 -16.65
CA LEU A 224 2.74 -4.63 -16.55
C LEU A 224 3.53 -5.75 -17.23
N SER A 225 4.48 -5.44 -18.10
CA SER A 225 5.36 -6.41 -18.76
C SER A 225 6.83 -6.06 -18.58
N ILE A 226 7.66 -7.08 -18.38
CA ILE A 226 9.12 -6.97 -18.38
C ILE A 226 9.67 -8.00 -19.35
N VAL A 227 10.48 -7.54 -20.30
CA VAL A 227 11.17 -8.38 -21.27
C VAL A 227 12.67 -8.22 -21.08
N ILE A 228 13.34 -9.37 -20.99
CA ILE A 228 14.78 -9.51 -20.89
C ILE A 228 15.24 -10.30 -22.10
N GLY A 229 16.27 -9.80 -22.78
CA GLY A 229 16.75 -10.34 -24.05
C GLY A 229 18.27 -10.16 -24.22
N PRO A 230 18.82 -10.50 -25.38
CA PRO A 230 20.24 -10.33 -25.68
C PRO A 230 20.67 -8.87 -25.61
N GLN A 231 21.87 -8.61 -25.08
CA GLN A 231 22.45 -7.26 -25.08
C GLN A 231 22.73 -6.76 -26.50
N GLY A 232 22.33 -5.51 -26.81
CA GLY A 232 22.70 -4.83 -28.04
C GLY A 232 21.84 -5.15 -29.28
N GLU A 233 20.88 -6.05 -29.18
CA GLU A 233 19.88 -6.24 -30.24
C GLU A 233 18.63 -5.41 -29.92
N PRO A 234 18.34 -4.31 -30.65
CA PRO A 234 17.05 -3.66 -30.53
C PRO A 234 15.98 -4.67 -30.92
N ASN A 235 14.98 -4.86 -30.07
CA ASN A 235 13.83 -5.67 -30.38
C ASN A 235 12.96 -4.92 -31.42
N ASN A 236 13.41 -4.89 -32.68
CA ASN A 236 12.82 -4.13 -33.80
C ASN A 236 11.35 -4.49 -34.12
N LYS A 237 10.78 -5.48 -33.43
CA LYS A 237 9.39 -5.93 -33.63
C LYS A 237 8.40 -5.41 -32.59
N GLN A 238 8.84 -4.77 -31.52
CA GLN A 238 7.97 -4.16 -30.51
C GLN A 238 8.53 -2.78 -30.15
N LYS A 239 8.02 -1.73 -30.81
CA LYS A 239 8.22 -0.35 -30.34
C LYS A 239 7.77 -0.31 -28.87
N HIS A 240 8.49 0.40 -28.00
CA HIS A 240 7.96 0.78 -26.67
C HIS A 240 6.55 1.31 -26.89
N GLU A 241 5.52 0.56 -26.47
CA GLU A 241 4.15 1.04 -26.69
C GLU A 241 3.92 2.31 -25.87
N HIS A 242 4.54 2.40 -24.69
CA HIS A 242 4.45 3.53 -23.77
C HIS A 242 5.78 3.81 -23.07
N GLU A 243 6.38 4.97 -23.32
CA GLU A 243 7.53 5.48 -22.56
C GLU A 243 7.11 5.89 -21.14
N PRO A 244 8.01 5.84 -20.14
CA PRO A 244 7.75 6.38 -18.82
C PRO A 244 7.35 7.86 -18.91
N PRO A 245 6.39 8.33 -18.09
CA PRO A 245 6.03 9.75 -18.06
C PRO A 245 7.23 10.65 -17.76
N VAL A 246 7.31 11.81 -18.39
CA VAL A 246 8.42 12.78 -18.19
C VAL A 246 8.61 13.11 -16.71
N ASP A 247 7.52 13.32 -15.97
CA ASP A 247 7.57 13.61 -14.53
C ASP A 247 8.21 12.47 -13.72
N ALA A 248 8.04 11.22 -14.15
CA ALA A 248 8.67 10.07 -13.50
C ALA A 248 10.18 10.04 -13.77
N VAL A 249 10.60 10.36 -15.00
CA VAL A 249 12.02 10.48 -15.36
C VAL A 249 12.68 11.60 -14.56
N LEU A 250 12.06 12.77 -14.51
CA LEU A 250 12.55 13.91 -13.73
C LEU A 250 12.61 13.59 -12.22
N ALA A 251 11.62 12.89 -11.67
CA ALA A 251 11.65 12.46 -10.28
C ALA A 251 12.81 11.47 -10.01
N HIS A 252 13.07 10.55 -10.92
CA HIS A 252 14.17 9.58 -10.79
C HIS A 252 15.56 10.24 -10.92
N GLU A 253 15.71 11.16 -11.88
CA GLU A 253 16.91 11.97 -12.05
C GLU A 253 17.15 12.85 -10.82
N GLY A 254 16.11 13.53 -10.32
CA GLY A 254 16.17 14.31 -9.08
C GLY A 254 16.61 13.47 -7.89
N ALA A 255 16.02 12.29 -7.70
CA ALA A 255 16.40 11.38 -6.62
C ALA A 255 17.83 10.83 -6.75
N SER A 256 18.42 10.85 -7.95
CA SER A 256 19.81 10.47 -8.20
C SER A 256 20.76 11.65 -8.07
N MET A 257 20.33 12.85 -8.44
CA MET A 257 21.10 14.09 -8.33
C MET A 257 21.26 14.53 -6.86
N PHE A 258 20.21 14.36 -6.06
CA PHE A 258 20.18 14.71 -4.63
C PHE A 258 20.28 13.47 -3.73
N ASP A 259 21.16 12.54 -4.09
CA ASP A 259 21.31 11.22 -3.47
C ASP A 259 21.58 11.30 -1.95
N GLU A 260 22.42 12.24 -1.50
CA GLU A 260 22.70 12.45 -0.08
C GLU A 260 21.44 12.89 0.69
N ALA A 261 20.69 13.86 0.17
CA ALA A 261 19.46 14.36 0.77
C ALA A 261 18.34 13.29 0.78
N GLU A 262 18.16 12.53 -0.32
CA GLU A 262 17.19 11.44 -0.37
C GLU A 262 17.55 10.30 0.60
N ARG A 263 18.83 9.96 0.80
CA ARG A 263 19.22 8.96 1.81
C ARG A 263 18.98 9.46 3.23
N ALA A 264 19.33 10.70 3.53
CA ALA A 264 19.01 11.31 4.83
C ALA A 264 17.49 11.26 5.09
N LEU A 265 16.68 11.59 4.08
CA LEU A 265 15.23 11.50 4.15
C LEU A 265 14.76 10.07 4.42
N GLY A 266 15.25 9.09 3.65
CA GLY A 266 14.88 7.67 3.81
C GLY A 266 15.30 7.06 5.15
N GLN A 267 16.36 7.58 5.77
CA GLN A 267 16.79 7.24 7.13
C GLN A 267 15.96 7.96 8.22
N GLY A 268 15.00 8.80 7.85
CA GLY A 268 14.14 9.57 8.77
C GLY A 268 14.82 10.81 9.35
N LYS A 269 15.97 11.23 8.84
CA LYS A 269 16.70 12.42 9.31
C LYS A 269 16.14 13.68 8.63
N LEU A 270 14.92 14.05 8.99
CA LEU A 270 14.13 15.06 8.29
C LEU A 270 14.81 16.44 8.26
N THR A 271 15.36 16.88 9.40
CA THR A 271 16.04 18.18 9.50
C THR A 271 17.30 18.22 8.63
N GLU A 272 18.10 17.14 8.63
CA GLU A 272 19.30 17.05 7.79
C GLU A 272 18.93 17.08 6.30
N ALA A 273 17.93 16.29 5.90
CA ALA A 273 17.43 16.28 4.53
C ALA A 273 16.89 17.66 4.11
N TYR A 274 16.16 18.35 4.99
CA TYR A 274 15.64 19.69 4.73
C TYR A 274 16.76 20.69 4.48
N GLU A 275 17.79 20.72 5.34
CA GLU A 275 18.93 21.64 5.18
C GLU A 275 19.74 21.36 3.90
N LEU A 276 19.93 20.08 3.55
CA LEU A 276 20.58 19.71 2.28
C LEU A 276 19.78 20.23 1.08
N TYR A 277 18.45 20.06 1.08
CA TYR A 277 17.59 20.62 0.03
C TYR A 277 17.56 22.15 0.02
N ARG A 278 17.54 22.77 1.20
CA ARG A 278 17.50 24.23 1.34
C ARG A 278 18.78 24.86 0.79
N SER A 279 19.95 24.26 1.07
CA SER A 279 21.23 24.72 0.52
C SER A 279 21.35 24.54 -1.00
N ALA A 280 20.64 23.55 -1.55
CA ALA A 280 20.58 23.30 -2.99
C ALA A 280 19.60 24.23 -3.74
N LEU A 281 18.79 25.03 -3.02
CA LEU A 281 17.83 25.96 -3.62
C LEU A 281 18.51 27.17 -4.28
N ASP A 282 19.70 27.55 -3.80
CA ASP A 282 20.50 28.67 -4.30
C ASP A 282 21.31 28.33 -5.56
N ASP A 283 21.34 27.05 -5.96
CA ASP A 283 21.87 26.64 -7.27
C ASP A 283 20.82 26.99 -8.34
N ASP A 284 21.22 27.65 -9.44
CA ASP A 284 20.35 27.94 -10.61
C ASP A 284 19.63 26.68 -11.16
N ARG A 285 20.04 25.48 -10.71
CA ARG A 285 19.48 24.17 -11.00
C ARG A 285 18.39 23.68 -10.03
N GLY A 286 17.98 24.46 -9.03
CA GLY A 286 16.85 24.16 -8.13
C GLY A 286 15.50 24.31 -8.83
N SER A 287 15.17 23.46 -9.82
CA SER A 287 14.08 23.80 -10.77
C SER A 287 12.66 23.44 -10.27
N ALA A 288 12.43 22.24 -9.75
CA ALA A 288 11.11 21.83 -9.24
C ALA A 288 11.19 20.74 -8.17
N PHE A 289 12.06 19.74 -8.37
CA PHE A 289 12.23 18.60 -7.45
C PHE A 289 12.61 19.04 -6.03
N VAL A 290 13.57 19.96 -5.89
CA VAL A 290 14.01 20.48 -4.59
C VAL A 290 12.87 21.24 -3.89
N ARG A 291 12.15 22.10 -4.62
CA ARG A 291 11.00 22.84 -4.08
C ARG A 291 9.90 21.88 -3.59
N GLU A 292 9.59 20.85 -4.37
CA GLU A 292 8.65 19.79 -3.98
C GLU A 292 9.09 19.10 -2.68
N ARG A 293 10.37 18.73 -2.56
CA ARG A 293 10.91 18.07 -1.36
C ARG A 293 10.86 18.97 -0.13
N LEU A 294 11.23 20.25 -0.26
CA LEU A 294 11.12 21.24 0.82
C LEU A 294 9.67 21.38 1.29
N LEU A 295 8.71 21.47 0.37
CA LEU A 295 7.29 21.50 0.73
C LEU A 295 6.84 20.23 1.45
N GLN A 296 7.20 19.05 0.93
CA GLN A 296 6.79 17.76 1.49
C GLN A 296 7.38 17.50 2.88
N ILE A 297 8.60 17.99 3.15
CA ILE A 297 9.24 17.87 4.48
C ILE A 297 8.72 18.96 5.42
N GLY A 298 8.71 20.22 4.98
CA GLY A 298 8.41 21.38 5.82
C GLY A 298 6.97 21.43 6.34
N VAL A 299 6.00 20.79 5.65
CA VAL A 299 4.62 20.67 6.17
C VAL A 299 4.52 19.81 7.44
N THR A 300 5.51 18.96 7.73
CA THR A 300 5.50 18.05 8.87
C THR A 300 5.93 18.72 10.17
N ASP A 301 6.67 19.84 10.07
CA ASP A 301 7.24 20.55 11.22
C ASP A 301 6.58 21.93 11.39
N PRO A 302 5.98 22.22 12.56
CA PRO A 302 5.49 23.56 12.87
C PRO A 302 6.54 24.67 12.76
N GLU A 303 7.81 24.38 13.08
CA GLU A 303 8.88 25.37 13.03
C GLU A 303 9.21 25.81 11.59
N MET A 304 9.11 24.88 10.63
CA MET A 304 9.36 25.13 9.21
C MET A 304 8.14 25.73 8.47
N ALA A 305 7.02 25.89 9.15
CA ALA A 305 5.75 26.23 8.52
C ALA A 305 5.74 27.61 7.84
N LEU A 306 6.43 28.59 8.41
CA LEU A 306 6.49 29.94 7.83
C LEU A 306 7.22 29.92 6.49
N GLU A 307 8.43 29.36 6.46
CA GLU A 307 9.23 29.21 5.25
C GLU A 307 8.49 28.36 4.20
N THR A 308 7.87 27.27 4.63
CA THR A 308 7.06 26.41 3.74
C THR A 308 5.89 27.17 3.12
N ARG A 309 5.17 28.01 3.89
CA ARG A 309 4.08 28.85 3.34
C ARG A 309 4.61 29.88 2.35
N MET A 310 5.77 30.47 2.60
CA MET A 310 6.39 31.44 1.70
C MET A 310 6.76 30.78 0.37
N LEU A 311 7.47 29.64 0.41
CA LEU A 311 7.85 28.89 -0.78
C LEU A 311 6.61 28.44 -1.58
N ALA A 312 5.59 27.90 -0.92
CA ALA A 312 4.35 27.51 -1.58
C ALA A 312 3.63 28.71 -2.22
N SER A 313 3.63 29.87 -1.56
CA SER A 313 3.00 31.08 -2.10
C SER A 313 3.76 31.63 -3.32
N GLU A 314 5.08 31.57 -3.32
CA GLU A 314 5.93 31.92 -4.47
C GLU A 314 5.62 31.00 -5.66
N MET A 315 5.57 29.69 -5.43
CA MET A 315 5.22 28.71 -6.47
C MET A 315 3.82 28.98 -7.05
N LEU A 316 2.84 29.32 -6.21
CA LEU A 316 1.49 29.66 -6.68
C LEU A 316 1.40 31.01 -7.41
N ALA A 317 2.29 31.95 -7.12
CA ALA A 317 2.37 33.20 -7.87
C ALA A 317 2.84 32.97 -9.31
N VAL A 318 3.70 31.97 -9.54
CA VAL A 318 4.14 31.55 -10.87
C VAL A 318 3.12 30.64 -11.54
N ASN A 319 2.61 29.63 -10.83
CA ASN A 319 1.62 28.69 -11.31
C ASN A 319 0.48 28.52 -10.29
N PRO A 320 -0.67 29.19 -10.48
CA PRO A 320 -1.82 29.08 -9.57
C PRO A 320 -2.44 27.69 -9.45
N ALA A 321 -2.07 26.77 -10.35
CA ALA A 321 -2.49 25.37 -10.35
C ALA A 321 -1.39 24.42 -9.85
N ASP A 322 -0.32 24.92 -9.22
CA ASP A 322 0.72 24.08 -8.64
C ASP A 322 0.15 23.18 -7.53
N VAL A 323 0.14 21.88 -7.80
CA VAL A 323 -0.51 20.89 -6.93
C VAL A 323 0.23 20.74 -5.61
N GLN A 324 1.56 20.70 -5.61
CA GLN A 324 2.36 20.49 -4.40
C GLN A 324 2.26 21.70 -3.47
N ALA A 325 2.26 22.92 -4.02
CA ALA A 325 2.06 24.13 -3.24
C ALA A 325 0.65 24.22 -2.64
N LEU A 326 -0.40 23.87 -3.41
CA LEU A 326 -1.77 23.80 -2.88
C LEU A 326 -1.91 22.78 -1.75
N LEU A 327 -1.32 21.59 -1.90
CA LEU A 327 -1.32 20.54 -0.86
C LEU A 327 -0.61 21.02 0.41
N ALA A 328 0.54 21.68 0.26
CA ALA A 328 1.31 22.19 1.40
C ALA A 328 0.53 23.24 2.20
N LEU A 329 -0.07 24.22 1.51
CA LEU A 329 -0.90 25.24 2.16
C LEU A 329 -2.16 24.63 2.80
N ALA A 330 -2.80 23.64 2.16
CA ALA A 330 -3.96 22.97 2.72
C ALA A 330 -3.62 22.19 4.01
N SER A 331 -2.49 21.47 4.01
CA SER A 331 -1.99 20.72 5.18
C SER A 331 -1.68 21.66 6.35
N ILE A 332 -0.99 22.77 6.09
CA ILE A 332 -0.67 23.77 7.11
C ILE A 332 -1.96 24.43 7.64
N ALA A 333 -2.90 24.80 6.77
CA ALA A 333 -4.17 25.38 7.18
C ALA A 333 -4.99 24.41 8.05
N LEU A 334 -5.00 23.11 7.75
CA LEU A 334 -5.64 22.10 8.59
C LEU A 334 -5.01 22.02 9.98
N ARG A 335 -3.67 21.98 10.06
CA ARG A 335 -2.95 21.94 11.34
C ARG A 335 -3.23 23.18 12.18
N ASP A 336 -3.30 24.34 11.53
CA ASP A 336 -3.59 25.63 12.15
C ASP A 336 -5.10 25.83 12.41
N ARG A 337 -5.94 24.82 12.11
CA ARG A 337 -7.41 24.84 12.24
C ARG A 337 -8.10 25.94 11.43
N SER A 338 -7.43 26.43 10.39
CA SER A 338 -7.98 27.36 9.40
C SER A 338 -8.77 26.58 8.35
N TYR A 339 -9.86 25.94 8.81
CA TYR A 339 -10.63 24.97 8.02
C TYR A 339 -11.19 25.54 6.71
N GLY A 340 -11.64 26.80 6.70
CA GLY A 340 -12.15 27.45 5.50
C GLY A 340 -11.07 27.62 4.41
N GLU A 341 -9.84 27.96 4.80
CA GLU A 341 -8.71 28.02 3.87
C GLU A 341 -8.36 26.64 3.33
N ALA A 342 -8.30 25.63 4.22
CA ALA A 342 -8.06 24.25 3.81
C ALA A 342 -9.09 23.76 2.78
N VAL A 343 -10.39 24.00 3.04
CA VAL A 343 -11.48 23.69 2.09
C VAL A 343 -11.23 24.36 0.75
N SER A 344 -10.94 25.67 0.71
CA SER A 344 -10.70 26.40 -0.54
C SER A 344 -9.52 25.83 -1.34
N ARG A 345 -8.42 25.45 -0.67
CA ARG A 345 -7.26 24.83 -1.33
C ARG A 345 -7.60 23.44 -1.88
N PHE A 346 -8.33 22.62 -1.12
CA PHE A 346 -8.76 21.31 -1.60
C PHE A 346 -9.80 21.38 -2.71
N GLU A 347 -10.68 22.38 -2.74
CA GLU A 347 -11.61 22.63 -3.84
C GLU A 347 -10.84 22.90 -5.15
N LYS A 348 -9.77 23.70 -5.09
CA LYS A 348 -8.92 23.95 -6.25
C LYS A 348 -8.22 22.68 -6.73
N LEU A 349 -7.71 21.87 -5.81
CA LEU A 349 -7.14 20.56 -6.12
C LEU A 349 -8.16 19.62 -6.78
N GLY A 350 -9.39 19.61 -6.27
CA GLY A 350 -10.49 18.83 -6.84
C GLY A 350 -10.90 19.31 -8.24
N GLU A 351 -10.86 20.62 -8.50
CA GLU A 351 -11.08 21.19 -9.83
C GLU A 351 -10.01 20.70 -10.83
N ILE A 352 -8.73 20.83 -10.47
CA ILE A 352 -7.59 20.38 -11.29
C ILE A 352 -7.73 18.89 -11.58
N ALA A 353 -7.98 18.06 -10.56
CA ALA A 353 -8.13 16.62 -10.71
C ALA A 353 -9.29 16.22 -11.64
N ARG A 354 -10.41 16.95 -11.61
CA ARG A 354 -11.54 16.70 -12.52
C ARG A 354 -11.20 17.10 -13.95
N GLN A 355 -10.49 18.21 -14.15
CA GLN A 355 -10.06 18.67 -15.47
C GLN A 355 -9.08 17.69 -16.12
N THR A 356 -8.13 17.15 -15.34
CA THR A 356 -7.15 16.15 -15.79
C THR A 356 -7.69 14.72 -15.79
N ARG A 357 -8.95 14.51 -15.37
CA ARG A 357 -9.59 13.20 -15.24
C ARG A 357 -8.85 12.24 -14.30
N ALA A 358 -8.09 12.77 -13.35
CA ALA A 358 -7.40 12.02 -12.32
C ALA A 358 -8.39 11.56 -11.24
N ARG A 359 -8.97 10.37 -11.42
CA ARG A 359 -10.09 9.89 -10.59
C ARG A 359 -9.73 9.77 -9.12
N PHE A 360 -8.56 9.19 -8.79
CA PHE A 360 -8.15 9.02 -7.39
C PHE A 360 -7.93 10.36 -6.70
N ASP A 361 -7.27 11.31 -7.37
CA ASP A 361 -7.04 12.66 -6.85
C ASP A 361 -8.34 13.40 -6.60
N ALA A 362 -9.31 13.27 -7.51
CA ALA A 362 -10.61 13.92 -7.36
C ALA A 362 -11.37 13.37 -6.14
N ILE A 363 -11.28 12.05 -5.88
CA ILE A 363 -11.90 11.43 -4.71
C ILE A 363 -11.17 11.86 -3.43
N ALA A 364 -9.83 11.85 -3.42
CA ALA A 364 -9.04 12.25 -2.25
C ALA A 364 -9.26 13.72 -1.89
N ALA A 365 -9.33 14.60 -2.89
CA ALA A 365 -9.70 16.00 -2.70
C ALA A 365 -11.14 16.15 -2.16
N GLU A 366 -12.12 15.41 -2.71
CA GLU A 366 -13.50 15.42 -2.20
C GLU A 366 -13.61 14.97 -0.73
N LEU A 367 -12.85 13.94 -0.35
CA LEU A 367 -12.76 13.47 1.04
C LEU A 367 -12.12 14.51 1.95
N ALA A 368 -11.05 15.15 1.50
CA ALA A 368 -10.37 16.19 2.27
C ALA A 368 -11.22 17.45 2.44
N ILE A 369 -11.98 17.87 1.41
CA ILE A 369 -12.97 18.95 1.52
C ILE A 369 -14.01 18.62 2.59
N ALA A 370 -14.61 17.41 2.51
CA ALA A 370 -15.62 16.99 3.47
C ALA A 370 -15.06 16.91 4.90
N GLY A 371 -13.85 16.38 5.07
CA GLY A 371 -13.17 16.33 6.37
C GLY A 371 -12.84 17.70 6.93
N ALA A 372 -12.31 18.61 6.11
CA ALA A 372 -12.01 19.98 6.51
C ALA A 372 -13.26 20.78 6.85
N ALA A 373 -14.40 20.53 6.18
CA ALA A 373 -15.66 21.19 6.46
C ALA A 373 -16.32 20.73 7.77
N ALA A 374 -16.05 19.50 8.24
CA ALA A 374 -16.77 18.90 9.38
C ALA A 374 -16.82 19.78 10.66
N PRO A 375 -15.74 20.47 11.06
CA PRO A 375 -15.75 21.32 12.26
C PRO A 375 -16.48 22.65 12.10
N ILE A 376 -16.72 23.10 10.87
CA ILE A 376 -17.33 24.42 10.58
C ILE A 376 -18.76 24.31 10.02
N ASP A 377 -19.06 23.25 9.29
CA ASP A 377 -20.34 22.99 8.64
C ASP A 377 -20.54 21.48 8.46
N SER A 378 -21.28 20.87 9.39
CA SER A 378 -21.56 19.43 9.34
C SER A 378 -22.48 19.04 8.19
N GLU A 379 -23.38 19.90 7.73
CA GLU A 379 -24.26 19.60 6.58
C GLU A 379 -23.47 19.58 5.28
N ALA A 380 -22.60 20.57 5.06
CA ALA A 380 -21.70 20.60 3.91
C ALA A 380 -20.75 19.39 3.91
N SER A 381 -20.24 19.01 5.09
CA SER A 381 -19.41 17.82 5.26
C SER A 381 -20.15 16.52 4.90
N ILE A 382 -21.38 16.33 5.41
CA ILE A 382 -22.23 15.18 5.07
C ILE A 382 -22.46 15.11 3.55
N ALA A 383 -22.87 16.22 2.93
CA ALA A 383 -23.08 16.30 1.49
C ALA A 383 -21.80 16.00 0.70
N GLY A 384 -20.64 16.43 1.21
CA GLY A 384 -19.33 16.11 0.66
C GLY A 384 -19.03 14.61 0.69
N TYR A 385 -19.20 13.96 1.84
CA TYR A 385 -19.00 12.52 1.97
C TYR A 385 -19.99 11.70 1.14
N GLU A 386 -21.24 12.15 0.99
CA GLU A 386 -22.21 11.51 0.09
C GLU A 386 -21.76 11.59 -1.38
N ARG A 387 -21.23 12.73 -1.83
CA ARG A 387 -20.65 12.86 -3.18
C ARG A 387 -19.46 11.92 -3.38
N ALA A 388 -18.54 11.87 -2.40
CA ALA A 388 -17.39 10.98 -2.45
C ALA A 388 -17.83 9.50 -2.50
N ALA A 389 -18.78 9.10 -1.65
CA ALA A 389 -19.35 7.76 -1.62
C ALA A 389 -20.13 7.39 -2.90
N ALA A 390 -20.76 8.36 -3.56
CA ALA A 390 -21.42 8.15 -4.85
C ALA A 390 -20.41 7.93 -5.99
N ARG A 391 -19.29 8.68 -6.00
CA ARG A 391 -18.19 8.57 -6.98
C ARG A 391 -17.35 7.31 -6.78
N ALA A 392 -17.15 6.92 -5.52
CA ALA A 392 -16.40 5.75 -5.09
C ALA A 392 -17.30 4.85 -4.21
N ARG A 393 -18.18 4.08 -4.86
CA ARG A 393 -19.19 3.23 -4.20
C ARG A 393 -18.62 2.15 -3.29
N ASP A 394 -17.34 1.87 -3.47
CA ASP A 394 -16.51 0.90 -2.75
C ASP A 394 -15.50 1.58 -1.81
N SER A 395 -15.58 2.89 -1.58
CA SER A 395 -14.68 3.58 -0.65
C SER A 395 -15.09 3.33 0.80
N ILE A 396 -14.33 2.48 1.49
CA ILE A 396 -14.53 2.22 2.93
C ILE A 396 -14.38 3.54 3.71
N VAL A 397 -13.42 4.36 3.29
CA VAL A 397 -13.13 5.66 3.87
C VAL A 397 -14.34 6.60 3.85
N ALA A 398 -14.96 6.79 2.68
CA ALA A 398 -16.11 7.68 2.53
C ALA A 398 -17.31 7.21 3.38
N HIS A 399 -17.62 5.91 3.32
CA HIS A 399 -18.75 5.33 4.07
C HIS A 399 -18.53 5.36 5.58
N ARG A 400 -17.29 5.22 6.04
CA ARG A 400 -16.94 5.31 7.46
C ARG A 400 -17.10 6.73 7.98
N ALA A 401 -16.54 7.71 7.29
CA ALA A 401 -16.68 9.10 7.69
C ALA A 401 -18.15 9.57 7.65
N LEU A 402 -18.91 9.15 6.64
CA LEU A 402 -20.35 9.42 6.56
C LEU A 402 -21.12 8.78 7.73
N PHE A 403 -20.84 7.50 8.04
CA PHE A 403 -21.47 6.81 9.17
C PHE A 403 -21.17 7.52 10.50
N ASP A 404 -19.91 7.86 10.73
CA ASP A 404 -19.46 8.49 11.97
C ASP A 404 -20.10 9.87 12.16
N LEU A 405 -20.14 10.67 11.10
CA LEU A 405 -20.70 12.02 11.14
C LEU A 405 -22.23 12.02 11.29
N LEU A 406 -22.94 11.14 10.58
CA LEU A 406 -24.39 10.99 10.73
C LEU A 406 -24.77 10.51 12.13
N ALA A 407 -23.99 9.60 12.70
CA ALA A 407 -24.19 9.14 14.08
C ALA A 407 -23.95 10.27 15.09
N ALA A 408 -22.91 11.10 14.88
CA ALA A 408 -22.59 12.23 15.76
C ALA A 408 -23.60 13.38 15.67
N THR A 409 -24.21 13.60 14.50
CA THR A 409 -25.20 14.66 14.25
C THR A 409 -26.64 14.24 14.62
N GLY A 410 -26.86 12.99 15.00
CA GLY A 410 -28.18 12.48 15.39
C GLY A 410 -29.06 12.02 14.21
N GLU A 411 -28.51 11.93 13.00
CA GLU A 411 -29.23 11.47 11.80
C GLU A 411 -29.29 9.94 11.72
N ILE A 412 -29.93 9.31 12.71
CA ILE A 412 -29.72 7.89 13.02
C ILE A 412 -30.20 6.94 11.93
N ASP A 413 -31.35 7.20 11.30
CA ASP A 413 -31.82 6.37 10.19
C ASP A 413 -30.85 6.36 9.01
N ARG A 414 -30.21 7.51 8.71
CA ARG A 414 -29.18 7.61 7.68
C ARG A 414 -27.89 6.95 8.15
N ALA A 415 -27.50 7.13 9.40
CA ALA A 415 -26.32 6.48 9.99
C ALA A 415 -26.42 4.96 9.89
N ILE A 416 -27.57 4.36 10.24
CA ILE A 416 -27.79 2.91 10.12
C ILE A 416 -27.60 2.44 8.67
N LYS A 417 -28.16 3.15 7.68
CA LYS A 417 -27.99 2.81 6.25
C LYS A 417 -26.52 2.90 5.82
N ALA A 418 -25.80 3.94 6.24
CA ALA A 418 -24.39 4.12 5.95
C ALA A 418 -23.53 3.02 6.60
N GLY A 419 -23.77 2.71 7.88
CA GLY A 419 -23.06 1.65 8.59
C GLY A 419 -23.35 0.24 8.04
N ASP A 420 -24.59 -0.03 7.60
CA ASP A 420 -24.92 -1.28 6.89
C ASP A 420 -24.12 -1.40 5.58
N ARG A 421 -24.02 -0.30 4.81
CA ARG A 421 -23.21 -0.27 3.59
C ARG A 421 -21.74 -0.48 3.91
N LEU A 422 -21.20 0.22 4.90
CA LEU A 422 -19.83 0.10 5.37
C LEU A 422 -19.49 -1.34 5.78
N SER A 423 -20.37 -2.00 6.55
CA SER A 423 -20.16 -3.38 7.00
C SER A 423 -20.04 -4.40 5.86
N ARG A 424 -20.65 -4.13 4.70
CA ARG A 424 -20.54 -4.98 3.50
C ARG A 424 -19.25 -4.74 2.72
N LEU A 425 -18.67 -3.55 2.83
CA LEU A 425 -17.42 -3.17 2.18
C LEU A 425 -16.21 -3.58 3.02
N GLU A 426 -16.35 -3.58 4.36
CA GLU A 426 -15.27 -3.91 5.28
C GLU A 426 -14.87 -5.39 5.15
N ARG A 427 -13.59 -5.59 4.81
CA ARG A 427 -13.00 -6.91 4.56
C ARG A 427 -12.47 -7.52 5.85
N GLN A 428 -11.98 -6.70 6.78
CA GLN A 428 -11.43 -7.20 8.02
C GLN A 428 -12.55 -7.63 8.99
N PRO A 429 -12.56 -8.90 9.45
CA PRO A 429 -13.59 -9.39 10.36
C PRO A 429 -13.67 -8.59 11.67
N SER A 430 -12.53 -8.18 12.22
CA SER A 430 -12.41 -7.39 13.44
C SER A 430 -13.04 -6.00 13.29
N GLU A 431 -12.69 -5.26 12.24
CA GLU A 431 -13.28 -3.95 11.95
C GLU A 431 -14.77 -4.03 11.63
N ARG A 432 -15.18 -5.08 10.90
CA ARG A 432 -16.60 -5.32 10.62
C ARG A 432 -17.39 -5.62 11.89
N ALA A 433 -16.81 -6.34 12.86
CA ALA A 433 -17.43 -6.55 14.15
C ALA A 433 -17.64 -5.22 14.90
N LYS A 434 -16.63 -4.34 14.94
CA LYS A 434 -16.75 -2.99 15.55
C LYS A 434 -17.90 -2.17 14.94
N ILE A 435 -18.06 -2.21 13.61
CA ILE A 435 -19.17 -1.53 12.93
C ILE A 435 -20.52 -2.08 13.40
N TYR A 436 -20.68 -3.40 13.49
CA TYR A 436 -21.92 -4.01 13.98
C TYR A 436 -22.22 -3.66 15.44
N LYS A 437 -21.21 -3.61 16.32
CA LYS A 437 -21.42 -3.17 17.72
C LYS A 437 -21.98 -1.75 17.78
N ARG A 438 -21.39 -0.84 17.01
CA ARG A 438 -21.85 0.55 16.94
C ARG A 438 -23.26 0.67 16.35
N LEU A 439 -23.57 -0.09 15.30
CA LEU A 439 -24.94 -0.19 14.76
C LEU A 439 -25.95 -0.73 15.80
N GLY A 440 -25.54 -1.73 16.59
CA GLY A 440 -26.33 -2.28 17.69
C GLY A 440 -26.63 -1.23 18.77
N GLY A 441 -25.61 -0.47 19.18
CA GLY A 441 -25.73 0.62 20.14
C GLY A 441 -26.69 1.71 19.65
N LEU A 442 -26.52 2.18 18.42
CA LEU A 442 -27.41 3.19 17.82
C LEU A 442 -28.86 2.70 17.73
N ALA A 443 -29.08 1.45 17.30
CA ALA A 443 -30.42 0.88 17.21
C ALA A 443 -31.10 0.75 18.58
N ARG A 444 -30.34 0.34 19.62
CA ARG A 444 -30.87 0.17 20.97
C ARG A 444 -31.15 1.52 21.64
N GLN A 445 -30.15 2.38 21.69
CA GLN A 445 -30.17 3.59 22.52
C GLN A 445 -30.97 4.71 21.87
N GLN A 446 -30.91 4.85 20.54
CA GLN A 446 -31.49 6.02 19.86
C GLN A 446 -32.75 5.71 19.08
N LEU A 447 -32.87 4.52 18.46
CA LEU A 447 -34.11 4.11 17.77
C LEU A 447 -35.08 3.31 18.66
N ASN A 448 -34.63 2.85 19.83
CA ASN A 448 -35.35 1.88 20.67
C ASN A 448 -35.81 0.63 19.89
N ASP A 449 -35.09 0.26 18.82
CA ASP A 449 -35.36 -0.91 17.98
C ASP A 449 -34.54 -2.10 18.51
N LEU A 450 -35.04 -2.68 19.60
CA LEU A 450 -34.42 -3.82 20.29
C LEU A 450 -34.30 -5.06 19.39
N LYS A 451 -35.09 -5.15 18.31
CA LYS A 451 -34.99 -6.25 17.33
C LYS A 451 -33.76 -6.06 16.45
N LYS A 452 -33.56 -4.87 15.88
CA LYS A 452 -32.36 -4.56 15.09
C LYS A 452 -31.10 -4.61 15.94
N ALA A 453 -31.13 -4.04 17.14
CA ALA A 453 -29.99 -4.06 18.06
C ALA A 453 -29.47 -5.49 18.28
N ARG A 454 -30.39 -6.42 18.60
CA ARG A 454 -30.07 -7.84 18.76
C ARG A 454 -29.38 -8.42 17.52
N VAL A 455 -29.94 -8.19 16.33
CA VAL A 455 -29.38 -8.72 15.07
C VAL A 455 -27.95 -8.22 14.85
N TYR A 456 -27.68 -6.95 15.13
CA TYR A 456 -26.35 -6.39 14.98
C TYR A 456 -25.34 -6.98 15.97
N TYR A 457 -25.68 -7.06 17.26
CA TYR A 457 -24.77 -7.66 18.23
C TYR A 457 -24.55 -9.17 17.98
N GLU A 458 -25.58 -9.91 17.54
CA GLU A 458 -25.40 -11.32 17.10
C GLU A 458 -24.45 -11.42 15.90
N ARG A 459 -24.48 -10.48 14.95
CA ARG A 459 -23.52 -10.43 13.82
C ARG A 459 -22.12 -10.09 14.29
N ALA A 460 -21.96 -9.19 15.26
CA ALA A 460 -20.66 -8.91 15.88
C ALA A 460 -20.08 -10.17 16.55
N LEU A 461 -20.87 -10.89 17.35
CA LEU A 461 -20.43 -12.13 18.00
C LEU A 461 -20.12 -13.27 17.04
N LYS A 462 -20.74 -13.32 15.85
CA LYS A 462 -20.34 -14.29 14.82
C LYS A 462 -18.93 -14.04 14.29
N LEU A 463 -18.45 -12.79 14.34
CA LEU A 463 -17.12 -12.41 13.87
C LEU A 463 -16.08 -12.41 15.00
N GLY A 464 -16.50 -12.11 16.24
CA GLY A 464 -15.70 -12.25 17.45
C GLY A 464 -16.51 -12.97 18.52
N ARG A 465 -16.33 -14.30 18.62
CA ARG A 465 -17.18 -15.21 19.43
C ARG A 465 -17.35 -14.76 20.88
N ASP A 466 -16.34 -14.07 21.39
CA ASP A 466 -16.14 -13.72 22.79
C ASP A 466 -15.91 -12.22 22.99
N ASP A 467 -16.38 -11.37 22.05
CA ASP A 467 -16.25 -9.91 22.18
C ASP A 467 -17.10 -9.37 23.36
N PRO A 468 -16.48 -8.76 24.39
CA PRO A 468 -17.19 -8.36 25.60
C PRO A 468 -18.28 -7.31 25.36
N GLU A 469 -17.98 -6.30 24.56
CA GLU A 469 -18.92 -5.21 24.26
C GLU A 469 -20.15 -5.73 23.49
N ALA A 470 -19.99 -6.72 22.63
CA ALA A 470 -21.12 -7.37 21.95
C ALA A 470 -21.95 -8.26 22.88
N LEU A 471 -21.33 -8.97 23.82
CA LEU A 471 -22.03 -9.75 24.85
C LEU A 471 -22.84 -8.84 25.77
N GLU A 472 -22.25 -7.73 26.22
CA GLU A 472 -22.89 -6.73 27.07
C GLU A 472 -24.08 -6.10 26.33
N GLY A 473 -23.86 -5.66 25.09
CA GLY A 473 -24.92 -5.11 24.24
C GLY A 473 -26.09 -6.07 24.03
N LEU A 474 -25.86 -7.38 23.91
CA LEU A 474 -26.93 -8.39 23.89
C LEU A 474 -27.64 -8.52 25.23
N ALA A 475 -26.89 -8.61 26.34
CA ALA A 475 -27.47 -8.72 27.67
C ALA A 475 -28.42 -7.55 27.95
N GLU A 476 -27.97 -6.32 27.71
CA GLU A 476 -28.78 -5.12 27.86
C GLU A 476 -29.98 -5.11 26.92
N THR A 477 -29.82 -5.57 25.67
CA THR A 477 -30.92 -5.67 24.71
C THR A 477 -31.99 -6.66 25.18
N TYR A 478 -31.61 -7.82 25.72
CA TYR A 478 -32.55 -8.81 26.25
C TYR A 478 -33.22 -8.34 27.55
N ALA A 479 -32.48 -7.65 28.42
CA ALA A 479 -33.05 -7.04 29.62
C ALA A 479 -34.11 -6.00 29.27
N ALA A 480 -33.83 -5.10 28.32
CA ALA A 480 -34.78 -4.09 27.83
C ALA A 480 -36.01 -4.69 27.15
N ARG A 481 -35.91 -5.92 26.61
CA ARG A 481 -37.03 -6.68 26.04
C ARG A 481 -37.87 -7.42 27.08
N GLY A 482 -37.47 -7.43 28.36
CA GLY A 482 -38.13 -8.22 29.41
C GLY A 482 -37.78 -9.71 29.39
N GLU A 483 -36.62 -10.09 28.85
CA GLU A 483 -36.13 -11.49 28.77
C GLU A 483 -34.91 -11.69 29.69
N PRO A 484 -35.03 -11.55 31.04
CA PRO A 484 -33.88 -11.49 31.96
C PRO A 484 -33.08 -12.81 32.03
N ALA A 485 -33.73 -13.96 31.82
CA ALA A 485 -33.03 -15.25 31.80
C ALA A 485 -31.98 -15.33 30.68
N ARG A 486 -32.29 -14.78 29.49
CA ARG A 486 -31.34 -14.71 28.39
C ARG A 486 -30.25 -13.70 28.65
N ALA A 487 -30.61 -12.54 29.22
CA ALA A 487 -29.63 -11.54 29.62
C ALA A 487 -28.59 -12.12 30.60
N ALA A 488 -29.05 -12.88 31.61
CA ALA A 488 -28.19 -13.55 32.58
C ALA A 488 -27.21 -14.53 31.92
N THR A 489 -27.61 -15.25 30.85
CA THR A 489 -26.70 -16.13 30.11
C THR A 489 -25.51 -15.39 29.49
N TYR A 490 -25.76 -14.22 28.88
CA TYR A 490 -24.68 -13.43 28.29
C TYR A 490 -23.80 -12.75 29.34
N LEU A 491 -24.38 -12.30 30.45
CA LEU A 491 -23.63 -11.76 31.60
C LEU A 491 -22.77 -12.83 32.29
N ALA A 492 -23.27 -14.06 32.42
CA ALA A 492 -22.49 -15.17 32.98
C ALA A 492 -21.27 -15.47 32.11
N ARG A 493 -21.42 -15.46 30.79
CA ARG A 493 -20.31 -15.63 29.86
C ARG A 493 -19.27 -14.49 29.93
N LEU A 494 -19.74 -13.26 30.15
CA LEU A 494 -18.84 -12.12 30.41
C LEU A 494 -18.08 -12.28 31.72
N ALA A 495 -18.73 -12.76 32.77
CA ALA A 495 -18.09 -12.98 34.07
C ALA A 495 -17.01 -14.08 33.98
N GLU A 496 -17.31 -15.19 33.30
CA GLU A 496 -16.36 -16.29 33.05
C GLU A 496 -15.10 -15.78 32.34
N GLN A 497 -15.24 -14.93 31.32
CA GLN A 497 -14.09 -14.31 30.63
C GLN A 497 -13.25 -13.40 31.53
N ALA A 498 -13.89 -12.66 32.45
CA ALA A 498 -13.20 -11.77 33.38
C ALA A 498 -12.42 -12.54 34.46
N GLU A 499 -12.94 -13.69 34.89
CA GLU A 499 -12.25 -14.60 35.81
C GLU A 499 -11.02 -15.24 35.15
N GLU A 500 -11.16 -15.75 33.92
CA GLU A 500 -10.04 -16.34 33.16
C GLU A 500 -8.89 -15.34 32.91
N THR A 501 -9.22 -14.09 32.57
CA THR A 501 -8.19 -13.05 32.35
C THR A 501 -7.53 -12.56 33.64
N GLY A 502 -8.25 -12.61 34.78
CA GLY A 502 -7.70 -12.29 36.09
C GLY A 502 -6.67 -13.31 36.58
N ASP A 503 -6.97 -14.60 36.42
CA ASP A 503 -6.08 -15.70 36.80
C ASP A 503 -4.79 -15.72 35.96
N ASP A 504 -4.85 -15.35 34.67
CA ASP A 504 -3.67 -15.23 33.81
C ASP A 504 -2.75 -14.06 34.21
N GLN A 505 -3.32 -12.93 34.66
CA GLN A 505 -2.53 -11.79 35.15
C GLN A 505 -1.91 -12.05 36.53
N GLU A 506 -2.61 -12.75 37.43
CA GLU A 506 -2.06 -13.15 38.73
C GLU A 506 -0.91 -14.17 38.57
N ASN A 507 -1.05 -15.15 37.68
CA ASN A 507 0.02 -16.11 37.38
C ASN A 507 1.23 -15.47 36.69
N GLY A 508 1.02 -14.51 35.78
CA GLY A 508 2.09 -13.73 35.15
C GLY A 508 2.88 -12.85 36.14
N ASN A 509 2.21 -12.22 37.09
CA ASN A 509 2.86 -11.43 38.15
C ASN A 509 3.61 -12.30 39.16
N GLN A 510 3.11 -13.50 39.49
CA GLN A 510 3.83 -14.44 40.36
C GLN A 510 5.10 -14.99 39.71
N HIS A 511 5.14 -15.17 38.38
CA HIS A 511 6.37 -15.53 37.67
C HIS A 511 7.36 -14.37 37.50
N ALA A 512 6.90 -13.13 37.34
CA ALA A 512 7.77 -11.96 37.29
C ALA A 512 8.43 -11.64 38.66
N ALA A 513 7.72 -11.91 39.77
CA ALA A 513 8.25 -11.74 41.13
C ALA A 513 9.29 -12.82 41.53
N ALA A 514 9.45 -13.90 40.76
CA ALA A 514 10.36 -15.00 41.05
C ALA A 514 11.78 -14.85 40.42
N HIS A 515 12.03 -13.81 39.62
CA HIS A 515 13.35 -13.53 39.06
C HIS A 515 13.90 -12.18 39.56
N PRO A 516 14.80 -12.17 40.57
CA PRO A 516 15.47 -10.94 40.98
C PRO A 516 16.46 -10.49 39.89
N PRO A 517 16.72 -9.17 39.73
CA PRO A 517 17.68 -8.68 38.75
C PRO A 517 19.11 -9.14 39.10
N PRO A 518 19.96 -9.41 38.09
CA PRO A 518 21.34 -9.84 38.33
C PRO A 518 22.14 -8.69 38.96
N ALA A 519 22.79 -8.98 40.09
CA ALA A 519 23.61 -8.02 40.83
C ALA A 519 24.78 -7.50 39.97
N SER A 520 24.85 -6.18 39.81
CA SER A 520 25.97 -5.44 39.24
C SER A 520 27.22 -5.61 40.10
N LYS A 521 28.29 -6.23 39.56
CA LYS A 521 29.64 -6.14 40.12
C LYS A 521 30.29 -4.83 39.66
N LEU A 522 30.57 -3.93 40.59
CA LEU A 522 31.52 -2.83 40.43
C LEU A 522 32.95 -3.38 40.48
N PRO A 523 33.86 -2.96 39.58
CA PRO A 523 35.29 -3.17 39.78
C PRO A 523 35.88 -2.02 40.60
N GLY A 524 36.76 -2.38 41.53
CA GLY A 524 37.72 -1.46 42.15
C GLY A 524 38.98 -1.30 41.31
#